data_AF-A0A2N0A3M8-F1
#
_entry.id   AF-A0A2N0A3M8-F1
#
_cell.length_a   1.000
_cell.length_b   1.000
_cell.length_c   1.000
_cell.angle_alpha   90.00
_cell.angle_beta   90.00
_cell.angle_gamma   90.00
#
_symmetry.space_group_name_H-M   'P 1'
#
loop_
_entity.id
_entity.type
_entity.pdbx_description
1 polymer ?
#
loop_
_entity_poly.entity_id
_entity_poly.type
_entity_poly.pdbx_seq_one_letter_code
_entity_poly.pdbx_strand_id
1 'polypeptide(L)'
;MKRILTILILLSAFSLGSYPNRNARGEVSENYIQAQGIVDIKLPKMQFREKEAISAVLSVRNTGNEVLRIFPYGKDLRSFQVIVRDEDGRTVTRIEEERRQDPVLRRRNKVENLVGDEVKEIILHKDETFSKEIRIDHLYELEPGKKYFVTAYFYPNISEYGDHFVRSESHPYFSVEERKKDWVLPGVPYQDPATDGLEPEEVIHLFLGAEKKKNWKLHFKWIHFPEYIQAYDRFARDWQQSEEAEKDFVLEEFRNYLAENRSGVLQYYKILGTEKVNSNLSKVRVAVERRVNKVPVRYEYEFTLRRMPEETGMFWKVANLLAKVRK
;
A
#
# COMPACT_ATOMS: atom_id res chain seq x y z
N MET A 1 -65.30 7.12 -55.00
CA MET A 1 -64.21 6.39 -55.69
C MET A 1 -62.96 7.24 -55.98
N LYS A 2 -63.06 8.48 -56.51
CA LYS A 2 -61.88 9.32 -56.84
C LYS A 2 -60.90 9.61 -55.67
N ARG A 3 -61.40 9.70 -54.43
CA ARG A 3 -60.55 9.90 -53.22
C ARG A 3 -59.77 8.66 -52.78
N ILE A 4 -60.29 7.47 -53.05
CA ILE A 4 -59.62 6.20 -52.69
C ILE A 4 -58.47 5.94 -53.66
N LEU A 5 -58.68 6.22 -54.94
CA LEU A 5 -57.65 6.07 -55.97
C LEU A 5 -56.45 7.01 -55.73
N THR A 6 -56.70 8.24 -55.28
CA THR A 6 -55.63 9.22 -54.97
C THR A 6 -54.81 8.82 -53.75
N ILE A 7 -55.45 8.25 -52.72
CA ILE A 7 -54.75 7.72 -51.54
C ILE A 7 -53.90 6.50 -51.91
N LEU A 8 -54.41 5.60 -52.76
CA LEU A 8 -53.68 4.42 -53.21
C LEU A 8 -52.44 4.80 -54.03
N ILE A 9 -52.55 5.81 -54.89
CA ILE A 9 -51.42 6.32 -55.69
C ILE A 9 -50.38 6.98 -54.77
N LEU A 10 -50.81 7.76 -53.77
CA LEU A 10 -49.88 8.35 -52.80
C LEU A 10 -49.12 7.30 -52.00
N LEU A 11 -49.81 6.26 -51.51
CA LEU A 11 -49.19 5.14 -50.79
C LEU A 11 -48.21 4.35 -51.66
N SER A 12 -48.51 4.17 -52.95
CA SER A 12 -47.58 3.51 -53.87
C SER A 12 -46.33 4.35 -54.17
N ALA A 13 -46.47 5.68 -54.22
CA ALA A 13 -45.34 6.59 -54.38
C ALA A 13 -44.42 6.61 -53.14
N PHE A 14 -44.98 6.49 -51.93
CA PHE A 14 -44.19 6.34 -50.71
C PHE A 14 -43.46 5.00 -50.63
N SER A 15 -44.04 3.92 -51.19
CA SER A 15 -43.39 2.61 -51.21
C SER A 15 -42.18 2.54 -52.15
N LEU A 16 -42.15 3.36 -53.21
CA LEU A 16 -41.02 3.45 -54.14
C LEU A 16 -39.84 4.27 -53.58
N GLY A 17 -40.05 5.08 -52.54
CA GLY A 17 -39.00 5.79 -51.80
C GLY A 17 -38.34 4.96 -50.68
N SER A 18 -38.75 3.70 -50.51
CA SER A 18 -38.32 2.78 -49.44
C SER A 18 -37.10 1.93 -49.82
N TYR A 19 -36.39 2.27 -50.90
CA TYR A 19 -35.13 1.62 -51.24
C TYR A 19 -33.97 2.29 -50.50
N PRO A 20 -33.04 1.52 -49.90
CA PRO A 20 -31.88 2.11 -49.24
C PRO A 20 -31.10 2.92 -50.28
N ASN A 21 -30.81 4.20 -49.98
CA ASN A 21 -29.95 5.05 -50.79
C ASN A 21 -28.57 4.39 -50.86
N ARG A 22 -28.27 3.74 -52.00
CA ARG A 22 -26.95 3.16 -52.28
C ARG A 22 -26.11 4.20 -53.01
N ASN A 23 -24.90 4.46 -52.51
CA ASN A 23 -23.91 5.21 -53.29
C ASN A 23 -23.50 4.42 -54.54
N ALA A 24 -22.95 5.10 -55.55
CA ALA A 24 -22.58 4.54 -56.86
C ALA A 24 -21.54 3.39 -56.82
N ARG A 25 -21.01 3.06 -55.64
CA ARG A 25 -20.08 1.94 -55.36
C ARG A 25 -20.74 0.73 -54.69
N GLY A 26 -22.03 0.81 -54.34
CA GLY A 26 -22.76 -0.30 -53.72
C GLY A 26 -22.48 -0.50 -52.23
N GLU A 27 -21.98 0.50 -51.53
CA GLU A 27 -21.77 0.47 -50.08
C GLU A 27 -23.12 0.60 -49.35
N VAL A 28 -23.43 -0.41 -48.53
CA VAL A 28 -24.69 -0.58 -47.77
C VAL A 28 -24.38 -0.74 -46.27
N SER A 29 -23.25 -0.22 -45.77
CA SER A 29 -22.74 -0.56 -44.43
C SER A 29 -23.20 0.36 -43.29
N GLU A 30 -23.81 1.51 -43.57
CA GLU A 30 -23.85 2.62 -42.60
C GLU A 30 -24.98 2.51 -41.56
N ASN A 31 -26.19 2.08 -41.93
CA ASN A 31 -27.32 1.97 -40.99
C ASN A 31 -27.42 0.60 -40.28
N TYR A 32 -26.72 -0.40 -40.80
CA TYR A 32 -26.89 -1.78 -40.35
C TYR A 32 -26.19 -2.05 -39.02
N ILE A 33 -25.09 -1.36 -38.70
CA ILE A 33 -24.42 -1.56 -37.41
C ILE A 33 -25.26 -1.04 -36.25
N GLN A 34 -25.89 0.12 -36.40
CA GLN A 34 -26.80 0.63 -35.37
C GLN A 34 -28.09 -0.21 -35.24
N ALA A 35 -28.56 -0.79 -36.35
CA ALA A 35 -29.80 -1.57 -36.37
C ALA A 35 -29.62 -3.07 -36.04
N GLN A 36 -28.44 -3.64 -36.31
CA GLN A 36 -28.18 -5.09 -36.29
C GLN A 36 -26.91 -5.47 -35.52
N GLY A 37 -26.07 -4.51 -35.15
CA GLY A 37 -24.83 -4.72 -34.42
C GLY A 37 -25.03 -4.47 -32.92
N ILE A 38 -24.79 -5.49 -32.11
CA ILE A 38 -24.76 -5.35 -30.64
C ILE A 38 -23.31 -5.27 -30.19
N VAL A 39 -23.01 -4.24 -29.39
CA VAL A 39 -21.69 -4.03 -28.79
C VAL A 39 -21.78 -4.33 -27.30
N ASP A 40 -21.00 -5.31 -26.85
CA ASP A 40 -20.92 -5.72 -25.47
C ASP A 40 -19.49 -5.55 -24.96
N ILE A 41 -19.34 -5.10 -23.72
CA ILE A 41 -18.08 -5.10 -22.99
C ILE A 41 -18.18 -6.02 -21.77
N LYS A 42 -17.17 -6.87 -21.60
CA LYS A 42 -17.07 -7.83 -20.50
C LYS A 42 -15.76 -7.63 -19.75
N LEU A 43 -15.86 -7.63 -18.43
CA LEU A 43 -14.70 -7.67 -17.53
C LEU A 43 -14.58 -9.09 -16.96
N PRO A 44 -13.35 -9.63 -16.81
CA PRO A 44 -13.14 -10.97 -16.28
C PRO A 44 -13.48 -11.07 -14.78
N LYS A 45 -13.32 -9.97 -14.05
CA LYS A 45 -13.59 -9.86 -12.61
C LYS A 45 -14.18 -8.48 -12.31
N MET A 46 -14.88 -8.38 -11.18
CA MET A 46 -15.43 -7.12 -10.66
C MET A 46 -14.55 -6.51 -9.57
N GLN A 47 -13.63 -7.28 -8.98
CA GLN A 47 -12.69 -6.84 -7.97
C GLN A 47 -11.27 -7.11 -8.46
N PHE A 48 -10.44 -6.07 -8.44
CA PHE A 48 -9.04 -6.13 -8.84
C PHE A 48 -8.16 -5.64 -7.69
N ARG A 49 -6.99 -6.25 -7.52
CA ARG A 49 -5.99 -5.76 -6.56
C ARG A 49 -5.24 -4.56 -7.10
N GLU A 50 -4.67 -3.75 -6.20
CA GLU A 50 -3.75 -2.67 -6.58
C GLU A 50 -2.62 -3.21 -7.50
N LYS A 51 -2.44 -2.58 -8.68
CA LYS A 51 -1.48 -2.97 -9.75
C LYS A 51 -1.74 -4.32 -10.43
N GLU A 52 -2.92 -4.93 -10.25
CA GLU A 52 -3.35 -6.06 -11.09
C GLU A 52 -3.68 -5.55 -12.51
N ALA A 53 -3.33 -6.33 -13.54
CA ALA A 53 -3.64 -5.98 -14.92
C ALA A 53 -5.15 -6.06 -15.16
N ILE A 54 -5.76 -4.94 -15.54
CA ILE A 54 -7.21 -4.84 -15.80
C ILE A 54 -7.42 -4.87 -17.31
N SER A 55 -7.89 -5.99 -17.84
CA SER A 55 -8.30 -6.12 -19.23
C SER A 55 -9.81 -6.24 -19.38
N ALA A 56 -10.35 -5.61 -20.42
CA ALA A 56 -11.73 -5.69 -20.83
C ALA A 56 -11.82 -6.27 -22.24
N VAL A 57 -12.75 -7.20 -22.43
CA VAL A 57 -13.04 -7.79 -23.73
C VAL A 57 -14.26 -7.09 -24.30
N LEU A 58 -14.03 -6.35 -25.38
CA LEU A 58 -15.10 -5.78 -26.19
C LEU A 58 -15.49 -6.77 -27.28
N SER A 59 -16.78 -7.00 -27.45
CA SER A 59 -17.33 -7.84 -28.51
C SER A 59 -18.38 -7.11 -29.32
N VAL A 60 -18.28 -7.24 -30.64
CA VAL A 60 -19.26 -6.74 -31.62
C VAL A 60 -19.90 -7.95 -32.28
N ARG A 61 -21.22 -8.08 -32.15
CA ARG A 61 -21.98 -9.22 -32.67
C ARG A 61 -22.99 -8.75 -33.71
N ASN A 62 -23.09 -9.49 -34.80
CA ASN A 62 -24.13 -9.26 -35.80
C ASN A 62 -25.36 -10.12 -35.48
N THR A 63 -26.46 -9.50 -35.05
CA THR A 63 -27.75 -10.17 -34.83
C THR A 63 -28.69 -10.07 -36.03
N GLY A 64 -28.27 -9.38 -37.08
CA GLY A 64 -29.02 -9.19 -38.31
C GLY A 64 -28.96 -10.37 -39.26
N ASN A 65 -29.83 -10.32 -40.28
CA ASN A 65 -29.78 -11.28 -41.39
C ASN A 65 -28.85 -10.82 -42.52
N GLU A 66 -28.39 -9.57 -42.50
CA GLU A 66 -27.44 -9.03 -43.47
C GLU A 66 -26.01 -9.08 -42.94
N VAL A 67 -25.05 -9.03 -43.84
CA VAL A 67 -23.63 -9.09 -43.50
C VAL A 67 -23.14 -7.72 -43.05
N LEU A 68 -22.44 -7.68 -41.92
CA LEU A 68 -21.88 -6.46 -41.37
C LEU A 68 -20.44 -6.27 -41.87
N ARG A 69 -20.08 -5.06 -42.30
CA ARG A 69 -18.71 -4.73 -42.68
C ARG A 69 -18.17 -3.68 -41.74
N ILE A 70 -17.05 -3.99 -41.10
CA ILE A 70 -16.37 -3.08 -40.17
C ILE A 70 -14.93 -2.84 -40.63
N PHE A 71 -14.46 -1.63 -40.41
CA PHE A 71 -13.16 -1.12 -40.84
C PHE A 71 -12.36 -0.64 -39.60
N PRO A 72 -11.99 -1.54 -38.68
CA PRO A 72 -11.27 -1.16 -37.49
C PRO A 72 -9.86 -0.67 -37.80
N TYR A 73 -9.50 0.46 -37.21
CA TYR A 73 -8.15 1.00 -37.31
C TYR A 73 -7.19 0.16 -36.47
N GLY A 74 -6.16 -0.42 -37.11
CA GLY A 74 -5.33 -1.46 -36.51
C GLY A 74 -4.43 -1.00 -35.36
N LYS A 75 -3.96 0.25 -35.37
CA LYS A 75 -2.83 0.69 -34.54
C LYS A 75 -3.17 1.40 -33.22
N ASP A 76 -4.28 2.14 -33.16
CA ASP A 76 -4.44 3.18 -32.13
C ASP A 76 -5.66 3.04 -31.21
N LEU A 77 -6.34 1.88 -31.16
CA LEU A 77 -7.62 1.72 -30.42
C LEU A 77 -8.68 2.78 -30.77
N ARG A 78 -8.50 3.56 -31.83
CA ARG A 78 -9.39 4.66 -32.24
C ARG A 78 -10.79 4.18 -32.55
N SER A 79 -10.90 3.00 -33.15
CA SER A 79 -12.16 2.33 -33.41
C SER A 79 -12.83 1.72 -32.17
N PHE A 80 -12.07 1.54 -31.09
CA PHE A 80 -12.53 0.86 -29.87
C PHE A 80 -12.18 1.70 -28.66
N GLN A 81 -12.97 2.74 -28.45
CA GLN A 81 -12.75 3.68 -27.36
C GLN A 81 -13.45 3.16 -26.10
N VAL A 82 -12.71 3.13 -25.00
CA VAL A 82 -13.25 2.75 -23.69
C VAL A 82 -13.19 3.99 -22.81
N ILE A 83 -14.32 4.37 -22.22
CA ILE A 83 -14.42 5.47 -21.27
C ILE A 83 -14.70 4.88 -19.89
N VAL A 84 -13.85 5.26 -18.92
CA VAL A 84 -13.98 4.88 -17.52
C VAL A 84 -14.52 6.07 -16.73
N ARG A 85 -15.57 5.84 -15.95
CA ARG A 85 -16.19 6.84 -15.08
C ARG A 85 -16.10 6.40 -13.62
N ASP A 86 -15.88 7.35 -12.72
CA ASP A 86 -15.89 7.13 -11.28
C ASP A 86 -17.34 7.01 -10.73
N GLU A 87 -17.50 6.70 -9.44
CA GLU A 87 -18.80 6.62 -8.75
C GLU A 87 -19.60 7.93 -8.86
N ASP A 88 -18.90 9.07 -8.86
CA ASP A 88 -19.47 10.41 -9.05
C ASP A 88 -19.82 10.73 -10.53
N GLY A 89 -19.64 9.78 -11.45
CA GLY A 89 -19.90 9.95 -12.88
C GLY A 89 -18.86 10.78 -13.64
N ARG A 90 -17.78 11.20 -12.97
CA ARG A 90 -16.66 11.93 -13.57
C ARG A 90 -15.83 11.00 -14.45
N THR A 91 -15.36 11.49 -15.60
CA THR A 91 -14.46 10.70 -16.47
C THR A 91 -13.07 10.69 -15.87
N VAL A 92 -12.49 9.50 -15.72
CA VAL A 92 -11.15 9.30 -15.16
C VAL A 92 -10.09 9.87 -16.11
N THR A 93 -9.01 10.42 -15.56
CA THR A 93 -7.90 10.98 -16.34
C THR A 93 -7.24 9.88 -17.18
N ARG A 94 -7.17 10.14 -18.49
CA ARG A 94 -6.50 9.25 -19.43
C ARG A 94 -4.98 9.48 -19.32
N ILE A 95 -4.23 8.40 -19.24
CA ILE A 95 -2.77 8.46 -19.36
C ILE A 95 -2.47 8.75 -20.83
N GLU A 96 -2.08 9.99 -21.13
CA GLU A 96 -1.60 10.36 -22.45
C GLU A 96 -0.18 9.80 -22.64
N GLU A 97 -0.08 8.55 -23.11
CA GLU A 97 1.16 8.10 -23.73
C GLU A 97 1.31 8.83 -25.08
N GLU A 98 2.04 9.95 -25.11
CA GLU A 98 2.74 10.37 -26.32
C GLU A 98 3.72 9.26 -26.70
N ARG A 99 3.25 8.29 -27.49
CA ARG A 99 4.14 7.34 -28.14
C ARG A 99 4.96 8.11 -29.16
N ARG A 100 6.16 8.53 -28.76
CA ARG A 100 7.24 8.89 -29.68
C ARG A 100 7.40 7.73 -30.66
N GLN A 101 6.89 7.92 -31.87
CA GLN A 101 7.10 6.95 -32.94
C GLN A 101 8.59 6.96 -33.27
N ASP A 102 9.30 5.88 -32.96
CA ASP A 102 10.68 5.72 -33.41
C ASP A 102 10.70 5.76 -34.96
N PRO A 103 11.39 6.74 -35.58
CA PRO A 103 11.36 6.93 -37.03
C PRO A 103 12.11 5.84 -37.81
N VAL A 104 12.81 4.92 -37.13
CA VAL A 104 13.79 4.01 -37.74
C VAL A 104 13.16 2.72 -38.28
N LEU A 105 11.97 2.32 -37.82
CA LEU A 105 11.32 1.06 -38.27
C LEU A 105 10.49 1.20 -39.56
N ARG A 106 10.40 2.40 -40.16
CA ARG A 106 9.61 2.63 -41.40
C ARG A 106 10.27 2.13 -42.69
N ARG A 107 11.46 1.51 -42.66
CA ARG A 107 12.16 1.10 -43.88
C ARG A 107 12.46 -0.39 -43.91
N ARG A 108 11.50 -1.16 -44.43
CA ARG A 108 11.72 -2.14 -45.51
C ARG A 108 10.38 -2.84 -45.83
N ASN A 109 9.85 -2.51 -47.00
CA ASN A 109 8.77 -3.20 -47.71
C ASN A 109 7.42 -3.23 -46.99
N LYS A 110 6.70 -2.12 -47.07
CA LYS A 110 5.26 -2.10 -46.85
C LYS A 110 4.60 -1.59 -48.12
N VAL A 111 3.78 -2.42 -48.76
CA VAL A 111 2.92 -1.98 -49.85
C VAL A 111 1.89 -1.05 -49.22
N GLU A 112 2.09 0.25 -49.41
CA GLU A 112 1.13 1.28 -49.05
C GLU A 112 0.09 1.34 -50.17
N ASN A 113 -1.17 1.02 -49.87
CA ASN A 113 -2.27 1.53 -50.68
C ASN A 113 -2.15 3.06 -50.73
N LEU A 114 -2.59 3.68 -51.82
CA LEU A 114 -2.45 5.12 -52.11
C LEU A 114 -3.00 6.08 -51.01
N VAL A 115 -3.64 5.57 -49.97
CA VAL A 115 -4.21 6.30 -48.82
C VAL A 115 -3.45 6.05 -47.50
N GLY A 116 -2.44 5.17 -47.46
CA GLY A 116 -1.58 4.98 -46.27
C GLY A 116 -2.23 4.28 -45.07
N ASP A 117 -3.53 3.97 -45.13
CA ASP A 117 -4.29 3.38 -44.04
C ASP A 117 -4.13 1.85 -43.95
N GLU A 118 -3.71 1.35 -42.78
CA GLU A 118 -3.72 -0.09 -42.42
C GLU A 118 -5.13 -0.55 -41.99
N VAL A 119 -6.14 -0.15 -42.73
CA VAL A 119 -7.53 -0.50 -42.44
C VAL A 119 -7.79 -1.90 -42.99
N LYS A 120 -8.03 -2.86 -42.09
CA LYS A 120 -8.45 -4.22 -42.46
C LYS A 120 -9.97 -4.26 -42.48
N GLU A 121 -10.55 -4.62 -43.62
CA GLU A 121 -11.97 -4.94 -43.69
C GLU A 121 -12.23 -6.25 -42.95
N ILE A 122 -13.20 -6.23 -42.03
CA ILE A 122 -13.71 -7.42 -41.37
C ILE A 122 -15.18 -7.54 -41.72
N ILE A 123 -15.55 -8.72 -42.20
CA ILE A 123 -16.90 -9.06 -42.60
C ILE A 123 -17.46 -9.99 -41.52
N LEU A 124 -18.58 -9.61 -40.91
CA LEU A 124 -19.28 -10.41 -39.90
C LEU A 124 -20.58 -10.93 -40.47
N HIS A 125 -20.66 -12.24 -40.63
CA HIS A 125 -21.90 -12.92 -40.98
C HIS A 125 -22.86 -12.97 -39.79
N LYS A 126 -24.07 -13.47 -40.04
CA LYS A 126 -25.11 -13.62 -39.02
C LYS A 126 -24.57 -14.43 -37.83
N ASP A 127 -24.83 -13.92 -36.63
CA ASP A 127 -24.41 -14.48 -35.33
C ASP A 127 -22.89 -14.53 -35.11
N GLU A 128 -22.09 -14.00 -36.03
CA GLU A 128 -20.64 -13.88 -35.83
C GLU A 128 -20.32 -12.76 -34.85
N THR A 129 -19.28 -13.01 -34.05
CA THR A 129 -18.81 -12.09 -33.02
C THR A 129 -17.34 -11.78 -33.23
N PHE A 130 -17.03 -10.50 -33.41
CA PHE A 130 -15.66 -10.00 -33.34
C PHE A 130 -15.35 -9.62 -31.90
N SER A 131 -14.22 -10.04 -31.34
CA SER A 131 -13.81 -9.65 -30.00
C SER A 131 -12.40 -9.07 -29.97
N LYS A 132 -12.19 -8.07 -29.12
CA LYS A 132 -10.90 -7.41 -28.91
C LYS A 132 -10.67 -7.17 -27.43
N GLU A 133 -9.52 -7.60 -26.95
CA GLU A 133 -9.07 -7.34 -25.59
C GLU A 133 -8.37 -5.98 -25.51
N ILE A 134 -8.76 -5.17 -24.53
CA ILE A 134 -8.25 -3.83 -24.28
C ILE A 134 -7.78 -3.77 -22.83
N ARG A 135 -6.53 -3.37 -22.64
CA ARG A 135 -5.94 -3.20 -21.31
C ARG A 135 -6.23 -1.79 -20.80
N ILE A 136 -7.05 -1.67 -19.76
CA ILE A 136 -7.53 -0.40 -19.18
C ILE A 136 -6.46 0.25 -18.30
N ASP A 137 -5.64 -0.57 -17.64
CA ASP A 137 -4.50 -0.16 -16.80
C ASP A 137 -3.49 0.75 -17.51
N HIS A 138 -3.25 0.55 -18.82
CA HIS A 138 -2.35 1.44 -19.59
C HIS A 138 -3.04 2.71 -20.09
N LEU A 139 -4.37 2.76 -20.05
CA LEU A 139 -5.15 3.87 -20.61
C LEU A 139 -5.57 4.89 -19.57
N TYR A 140 -5.79 4.47 -18.32
CA TYR A 140 -6.35 5.31 -17.27
C TYR A 140 -5.58 5.17 -15.96
N GLU A 141 -5.43 6.28 -15.26
CA GLU A 141 -4.88 6.29 -13.91
C GLU A 141 -6.00 5.93 -12.92
N LEU A 142 -5.90 4.75 -12.31
CA LEU A 142 -6.93 4.21 -11.42
C LEU A 142 -6.48 4.35 -9.96
N GLU A 143 -7.19 5.17 -9.20
CA GLU A 143 -7.00 5.30 -7.76
C GLU A 143 -7.61 4.09 -7.02
N PRO A 144 -6.92 3.55 -6.01
CA PRO A 144 -7.42 2.43 -5.22
C PRO A 144 -8.57 2.87 -4.28
N GLY A 145 -9.45 1.95 -3.91
CA GLY A 145 -10.58 2.20 -3.01
C GLY A 145 -11.83 2.73 -3.70
N LYS A 146 -11.76 3.03 -5.00
CA LYS A 146 -12.87 3.57 -5.80
C LYS A 146 -13.53 2.54 -6.72
N LYS A 147 -14.76 2.84 -7.09
CA LYS A 147 -15.57 2.05 -8.04
C LYS A 147 -15.61 2.76 -9.38
N TYR A 148 -15.34 1.99 -10.42
CA TYR A 148 -15.28 2.48 -11.79
C TYR A 148 -16.32 1.78 -12.66
N PHE A 149 -16.98 2.56 -13.50
CA PHE A 149 -17.92 2.10 -14.51
C PHE A 149 -17.29 2.22 -15.89
N VAL A 150 -17.36 1.14 -16.67
CA VAL A 150 -16.77 1.08 -17.99
C VAL A 150 -17.86 1.16 -19.04
N THR A 151 -17.73 2.09 -19.97
CA THR A 151 -18.57 2.18 -21.16
C THR A 151 -17.69 2.15 -22.39
N ALA A 152 -18.04 1.32 -23.38
CA ALA A 152 -17.30 1.28 -24.63
C ALA A 152 -18.08 1.96 -25.76
N TYR A 153 -17.32 2.53 -26.68
CA TYR A 153 -17.78 3.14 -27.91
C TYR A 153 -17.03 2.50 -29.07
N PHE A 154 -17.80 1.91 -29.97
CA PHE A 154 -17.29 1.28 -31.18
C PHE A 154 -17.54 2.21 -32.37
N TYR A 155 -16.48 2.53 -33.09
CA TYR A 155 -16.51 3.28 -34.34
C TYR A 155 -16.19 2.32 -35.49
N PRO A 156 -17.20 1.94 -36.29
CA PRO A 156 -17.01 0.97 -37.36
C PRO A 156 -16.03 1.41 -38.43
N ASN A 157 -16.00 2.71 -38.74
CA ASN A 157 -15.11 3.30 -39.73
C ASN A 157 -14.79 4.74 -39.32
N ILE A 158 -13.68 4.91 -38.58
CA ILE A 158 -13.29 6.24 -38.09
C ILE A 158 -12.66 7.11 -39.18
N SER A 159 -12.07 6.52 -40.23
CA SER A 159 -11.40 7.25 -41.31
C SER A 159 -12.40 8.02 -42.18
N GLU A 160 -13.55 7.40 -42.46
CA GLU A 160 -14.58 8.01 -43.32
C GLU A 160 -15.73 8.62 -42.50
N TYR A 161 -16.06 8.03 -41.34
CA TYR A 161 -17.26 8.38 -40.57
C TYR A 161 -16.97 8.50 -39.06
N GLY A 162 -16.16 9.49 -38.70
CA GLY A 162 -15.78 9.77 -37.30
C GLY A 162 -16.94 10.06 -36.35
N ASP A 163 -18.08 10.54 -36.87
CA ASP A 163 -19.25 10.90 -36.07
C ASP A 163 -20.19 9.71 -35.78
N HIS A 164 -20.00 8.57 -36.45
CA HIS A 164 -20.85 7.40 -36.30
C HIS A 164 -20.25 6.43 -35.30
N PHE A 165 -20.92 6.27 -34.16
CA PHE A 165 -20.52 5.33 -33.12
C PHE A 165 -21.70 4.51 -32.60
N VAL A 166 -21.38 3.34 -32.05
CA VAL A 166 -22.28 2.49 -31.29
C VAL A 166 -21.77 2.36 -29.88
N ARG A 167 -22.63 2.67 -28.91
CA ARG A 167 -22.33 2.54 -27.48
C ARG A 167 -22.59 1.10 -27.02
N SER A 168 -21.79 0.61 -26.07
CA SER A 168 -22.03 -0.69 -25.46
C SER A 168 -23.35 -0.74 -24.71
N GLU A 169 -24.09 -1.85 -24.86
CA GLU A 169 -25.31 -2.13 -24.09
C GLU A 169 -24.96 -2.46 -22.64
N SER A 170 -23.87 -3.21 -22.42
CA SER A 170 -23.37 -3.50 -21.08
C SER A 170 -22.53 -2.35 -20.51
N HIS A 171 -22.72 -2.08 -19.22
CA HIS A 171 -21.95 -1.14 -18.42
C HIS A 171 -21.37 -1.86 -17.18
N PRO A 172 -20.34 -2.69 -17.34
CA PRO A 172 -19.76 -3.41 -16.21
C PRO A 172 -19.04 -2.43 -15.29
N TYR A 173 -19.10 -2.72 -13.99
CA TYR A 173 -18.38 -1.97 -12.97
C TYR A 173 -17.29 -2.83 -12.33
N PHE A 174 -16.22 -2.19 -11.89
CA PHE A 174 -15.17 -2.84 -11.12
C PHE A 174 -14.68 -1.94 -9.99
N SER A 175 -14.17 -2.53 -8.92
CA SER A 175 -13.53 -1.82 -7.81
C SER A 175 -12.07 -2.24 -7.70
N VAL A 176 -11.20 -1.27 -7.45
CA VAL A 176 -9.78 -1.52 -7.14
C VAL A 176 -9.66 -1.61 -5.62
N GLU A 177 -9.32 -2.77 -5.09
CA GLU A 177 -9.07 -2.94 -3.67
C GLU A 177 -7.77 -2.23 -3.30
N GLU A 178 -7.84 -1.30 -2.35
CA GLU A 178 -6.65 -0.88 -1.61
C GLU A 178 -6.05 -2.13 -1.00
N ARG A 179 -4.76 -2.37 -1.26
CA ARG A 179 -4.02 -3.31 -0.43
C ARG A 179 -4.14 -2.76 0.99
N LYS A 180 -4.95 -3.42 1.84
CA LYS A 180 -4.86 -3.23 3.29
C LYS A 180 -3.38 -3.36 3.56
N LYS A 181 -2.72 -2.24 3.91
CA LYS A 181 -1.32 -2.26 4.33
C LYS A 181 -1.25 -3.43 5.27
N ASP A 182 -0.56 -4.49 4.86
CA ASP A 182 -0.24 -5.57 5.75
C ASP A 182 0.24 -4.85 7.00
N TRP A 183 -0.40 -5.08 8.14
CA TRP A 183 0.11 -4.60 9.41
C TRP A 183 1.44 -5.32 9.57
N VAL A 184 2.47 -4.77 8.92
CA VAL A 184 3.85 -5.02 9.23
C VAL A 184 3.91 -4.45 10.62
N LEU A 185 3.72 -5.34 11.62
CA LEU A 185 4.34 -5.16 12.93
C LEU A 185 5.68 -4.53 12.62
N PRO A 186 5.97 -3.28 13.04
CA PRO A 186 7.26 -2.69 12.76
C PRO A 186 8.25 -3.74 13.25
N GLY A 187 8.95 -4.37 12.29
CA GLY A 187 9.94 -5.37 12.63
C GLY A 187 10.84 -4.63 13.59
N VAL A 188 10.96 -5.14 14.82
CA VAL A 188 11.97 -4.65 15.75
C VAL A 188 13.23 -4.57 14.90
N PRO A 189 13.78 -3.36 14.69
CA PRO A 189 14.91 -3.21 13.79
C PRO A 189 15.95 -4.23 14.25
N TYR A 190 16.51 -4.99 13.31
CA TYR A 190 17.58 -5.92 13.63
C TYR A 190 18.70 -5.10 14.27
N GLN A 191 18.73 -5.11 15.61
CA GLN A 191 19.75 -4.43 16.39
C GLN A 191 20.98 -5.30 16.28
N ASP A 192 21.95 -4.79 15.54
CA ASP A 192 23.23 -5.45 15.35
C ASP A 192 23.93 -5.56 16.72
N PRO A 193 24.09 -6.77 17.32
CA PRO A 193 24.56 -6.92 18.70
C PRO A 193 25.99 -6.43 18.93
N ALA A 194 26.74 -6.21 17.84
CA ALA A 194 28.10 -5.71 17.87
C ALA A 194 28.19 -4.17 17.96
N THR A 195 27.12 -3.47 17.56
CA THR A 195 27.10 -1.99 17.45
C THR A 195 26.11 -1.35 18.42
N ASP A 196 25.04 -2.06 18.77
CA ASP A 196 24.05 -1.63 19.76
C ASP A 196 24.26 -2.41 21.06
N GLY A 197 25.00 -1.83 22.00
CA GLY A 197 25.08 -2.36 23.36
C GLY A 197 23.69 -2.41 24.02
N LEU A 198 23.50 -3.30 25.00
CA LEU A 198 22.23 -3.50 25.74
C LEU A 198 21.48 -2.20 26.03
N GLU A 199 20.17 -2.18 25.81
CA GLU A 199 19.39 -0.98 26.12
C GLU A 199 19.34 -0.71 27.64
N PRO A 200 19.17 0.56 28.09
CA PRO A 200 19.06 0.88 29.51
C PRO A 200 17.97 0.06 30.24
N GLU A 201 16.86 -0.25 29.55
CA GLU A 201 15.78 -1.08 30.08
C GLU A 201 16.22 -2.51 30.35
N GLU A 202 16.96 -3.10 29.40
CA GLU A 202 17.47 -4.46 29.50
C GLU A 202 18.50 -4.57 30.63
N VAL A 203 19.36 -3.56 30.78
CA VAL A 203 20.33 -3.52 31.90
C VAL A 203 19.62 -3.46 33.24
N ILE A 204 18.57 -2.65 33.39
CA ILE A 204 17.77 -2.62 34.61
C ILE A 204 17.03 -3.94 34.84
N HIS A 205 16.53 -4.58 33.79
CA HIS A 205 15.92 -5.90 33.87
C HIS A 205 16.91 -6.95 34.38
N LEU A 206 18.14 -6.97 33.85
CA LEU A 206 19.20 -7.87 34.29
C LEU A 206 19.64 -7.57 35.73
N PHE A 207 19.76 -6.29 36.09
CA PHE A 207 20.14 -5.82 37.43
C PHE A 207 19.12 -6.26 38.50
N LEU A 208 17.83 -5.97 38.30
CA LEU A 208 16.75 -6.35 39.22
C LEU A 208 16.46 -7.85 39.17
N GLY A 209 16.60 -8.48 38.01
CA GLY A 209 16.50 -9.92 37.85
C GLY A 209 17.56 -10.68 38.65
N ALA A 210 18.80 -10.18 38.66
CA ALA A 210 19.89 -10.72 39.46
C ALA A 210 19.64 -10.55 40.97
N GLU A 211 19.13 -9.39 41.40
CA GLU A 211 18.73 -9.14 42.79
C GLU A 211 17.63 -10.13 43.23
N LYS A 212 16.57 -10.29 42.42
CA LYS A 212 15.46 -11.20 42.70
C LYS A 212 15.92 -12.66 42.81
N LYS A 213 16.89 -13.08 41.98
CA LYS A 213 17.51 -14.42 42.02
C LYS A 213 18.60 -14.56 43.10
N LYS A 214 18.90 -13.50 43.85
CA LYS A 214 20.01 -13.43 44.84
C LYS A 214 21.39 -13.72 44.23
N ASN A 215 21.57 -13.48 42.93
CA ASN A 215 22.88 -13.62 42.28
C ASN A 215 23.65 -12.30 42.34
N TRP A 216 24.29 -12.06 43.49
CA TRP A 216 24.97 -10.79 43.79
C TRP A 216 26.15 -10.50 42.87
N LYS A 217 26.87 -11.52 42.39
CA LYS A 217 27.96 -11.34 41.42
C LYS A 217 27.48 -10.69 40.12
N LEU A 218 26.33 -11.15 39.60
CA LEU A 218 25.72 -10.55 38.41
C LEU A 218 25.05 -9.21 38.70
N HIS A 219 24.52 -9.02 39.91
CA HIS A 219 23.94 -7.76 40.32
C HIS A 219 24.99 -6.64 40.36
N PHE A 220 26.14 -6.90 40.99
CA PHE A 220 27.23 -5.94 41.12
C PHE A 220 27.93 -5.61 39.81
N LYS A 221 27.85 -6.50 38.80
CA LYS A 221 28.40 -6.25 37.46
C LYS A 221 27.84 -4.98 36.82
N TRP A 222 26.55 -4.71 37.04
CA TRP A 222 25.85 -3.60 36.40
C TRP A 222 25.91 -2.28 37.19
N ILE A 223 26.62 -2.25 38.32
CA ILE A 223 26.71 -1.06 39.18
C ILE A 223 28.02 -0.31 38.90
N HIS A 224 27.92 1.01 38.76
CA HIS A 224 29.07 1.90 38.85
C HIS A 224 29.23 2.38 40.30
N PHE A 225 30.01 1.62 41.08
CA PHE A 225 30.15 1.81 42.52
C PHE A 225 30.56 3.23 42.97
N PRO A 226 31.53 3.92 42.34
CA PRO A 226 31.98 5.24 42.79
C PRO A 226 30.88 6.31 42.83
N GLU A 227 29.88 6.20 41.95
CA GLU A 227 28.73 7.10 41.94
C GLU A 227 27.55 6.51 42.72
N TYR A 228 27.32 5.20 42.61
CA TYR A 228 26.16 4.55 43.21
C TYR A 228 26.16 4.58 44.74
N ILE A 229 27.35 4.53 45.35
CA ILE A 229 27.49 4.65 46.81
C ILE A 229 26.98 6.00 47.34
N GLN A 230 27.03 7.05 46.50
CA GLN A 230 26.59 8.40 46.88
C GLN A 230 25.07 8.51 47.04
N ALA A 231 24.30 7.54 46.54
CA ALA A 231 22.86 7.46 46.73
C ALA A 231 22.47 7.07 48.18
N TYR A 232 23.44 6.63 48.99
CA TYR A 232 23.21 6.17 50.36
C TYR A 232 23.94 7.09 51.34
N ASP A 233 23.22 8.00 51.99
CA ASP A 233 23.79 9.06 52.86
C ASP A 233 24.86 8.57 53.85
N ARG A 234 24.65 7.38 54.45
CA ARG A 234 25.61 6.77 55.37
C ARG A 234 26.95 6.49 54.69
N PHE A 235 26.93 5.75 53.59
CA PHE A 235 28.14 5.34 52.88
C PHE A 235 28.72 6.46 52.01
N ALA A 236 27.90 7.41 51.58
CA ALA A 236 28.34 8.58 50.84
C ALA A 236 29.30 9.46 51.67
N ARG A 237 29.00 9.65 52.96
CA ARG A 237 29.85 10.40 53.88
C ARG A 237 31.20 9.71 54.07
N ASP A 238 31.16 8.41 54.37
CA ASP A 238 32.36 7.61 54.60
C ASP A 238 33.25 7.59 53.34
N TRP A 239 32.65 7.38 52.17
CA TRP A 239 33.35 7.39 50.87
C TRP A 239 34.03 8.73 50.54
N GLN A 240 33.41 9.86 50.89
CA GLN A 240 33.97 11.19 50.63
C GLN A 240 35.12 11.56 51.58
N GLN A 241 35.10 11.03 52.81
CA GLN A 241 36.11 11.32 53.83
C GLN A 241 37.31 10.38 53.77
N SER A 242 37.12 9.17 53.26
CA SER A 242 38.18 8.16 53.13
C SER A 242 39.22 8.51 52.05
N GLU A 243 40.47 8.16 52.34
CA GLU A 243 41.57 8.19 51.38
C GLU A 243 41.43 7.08 50.32
N GLU A 244 42.14 7.19 49.21
CA GLU A 244 42.02 6.26 48.07
C GLU A 244 42.29 4.80 48.43
N ALA A 245 43.14 4.53 49.42
CA ALA A 245 43.41 3.19 49.93
C ALA A 245 42.28 2.63 50.82
N GLU A 246 41.54 3.49 51.53
CA GLU A 246 40.44 3.07 52.42
C GLU A 246 39.11 2.92 51.66
N LYS A 247 39.00 3.59 50.51
CA LYS A 247 37.84 3.51 49.62
C LYS A 247 37.50 2.07 49.24
N ASP A 248 38.49 1.23 48.94
CA ASP A 248 38.26 -0.18 48.60
C ASP A 248 37.58 -0.94 49.75
N PHE A 249 37.95 -0.66 50.99
CA PHE A 249 37.32 -1.25 52.18
C PHE A 249 35.86 -0.79 52.33
N VAL A 250 35.61 0.51 52.14
CA VAL A 250 34.24 1.07 52.17
C VAL A 250 33.36 0.45 51.07
N LEU A 251 33.91 0.16 49.88
CA LEU A 251 33.18 -0.53 48.81
C LEU A 251 32.85 -1.97 49.16
N GLU A 252 33.74 -2.71 49.81
CA GLU A 252 33.47 -4.07 50.27
C GLU A 252 32.36 -4.09 51.34
N GLU A 253 32.42 -3.18 52.31
CA GLU A 253 31.35 -3.04 53.31
C GLU A 253 30.01 -2.70 52.64
N PHE A 254 30.03 -1.78 51.67
CA PHE A 254 28.84 -1.41 50.93
C PHE A 254 28.26 -2.57 50.10
N ARG A 255 29.11 -3.40 49.47
CA ARG A 255 28.67 -4.63 48.77
C ARG A 255 28.01 -5.61 49.73
N ASN A 256 28.59 -5.80 50.91
CA ASN A 256 28.01 -6.66 51.94
C ASN A 256 26.66 -6.11 52.41
N TYR A 257 26.56 -4.80 52.62
CA TYR A 257 25.31 -4.13 52.98
C TYR A 257 24.20 -4.35 51.94
N LEU A 258 24.51 -4.23 50.64
CA LEU A 258 23.55 -4.49 49.57
C LEU A 258 23.10 -5.97 49.56
N ALA A 259 24.02 -6.91 49.80
CA ALA A 259 23.73 -8.34 49.82
C ALA A 259 22.87 -8.78 51.02
N GLU A 260 22.97 -8.10 52.17
CA GLU A 260 22.16 -8.35 53.37
C GLU A 260 20.66 -8.03 53.17
N ASN A 261 20.30 -7.28 52.12
CA ASN A 261 18.93 -7.05 51.69
C ASN A 261 18.02 -6.42 52.78
N ARG A 262 18.56 -5.48 53.56
CA ARG A 262 17.85 -4.79 54.66
C ARG A 262 16.60 -4.03 54.23
N SER A 263 16.55 -3.62 52.97
CA SER A 263 15.41 -2.92 52.34
C SER A 263 14.24 -3.85 51.96
N GLY A 264 14.34 -5.15 52.28
CA GLY A 264 13.32 -6.15 52.00
C GLY A 264 13.48 -6.84 50.65
N VAL A 265 12.93 -8.05 50.56
CA VAL A 265 13.10 -8.94 49.41
C VAL A 265 12.26 -8.45 48.23
N LEU A 266 12.91 -8.22 47.09
CA LEU A 266 12.26 -7.89 45.81
C LEU A 266 11.31 -9.01 45.36
N GLN A 267 10.01 -8.75 45.31
CA GLN A 267 8.99 -9.71 44.86
C GLN A 267 8.65 -9.50 43.39
N TYR A 268 8.38 -8.25 43.03
CA TYR A 268 7.92 -7.85 41.71
C TYR A 268 8.56 -6.52 41.31
N TYR A 269 8.78 -6.36 40.01
CA TYR A 269 9.16 -5.09 39.44
C TYR A 269 8.53 -4.95 38.05
N LYS A 270 8.27 -3.71 37.65
CA LYS A 270 7.79 -3.35 36.31
C LYS A 270 8.46 -2.06 35.88
N ILE A 271 9.14 -2.10 34.73
CA ILE A 271 9.67 -0.89 34.09
C ILE A 271 8.49 -0.06 33.60
N LEU A 272 8.43 1.20 34.02
CA LEU A 272 7.36 2.15 33.68
C LEU A 272 7.69 2.94 32.42
N GLY A 273 8.96 3.24 32.22
CA GLY A 273 9.46 3.92 31.03
C GLY A 273 10.90 4.39 31.19
N THR A 274 11.48 4.77 30.05
CA THR A 274 12.86 5.22 29.94
C THR A 274 12.94 6.59 29.31
N GLU A 275 13.71 7.46 29.94
CA GLU A 275 14.00 8.81 29.49
C GLU A 275 15.48 8.88 29.12
N LYS A 276 15.78 8.89 27.82
CA LYS A 276 17.14 9.07 27.29
C LYS A 276 17.49 10.56 27.38
N VAL A 277 18.23 10.96 28.42
CA VAL A 277 18.62 12.36 28.65
C VAL A 277 19.73 12.80 27.68
N ASN A 278 20.71 11.92 27.46
CA ASN A 278 21.79 12.10 26.48
C ASN A 278 22.27 10.72 25.98
N SER A 279 23.13 10.68 24.96
CA SER A 279 23.71 9.44 24.40
C SER A 279 24.38 8.56 25.45
N ASN A 280 24.94 9.18 26.51
CA ASN A 280 25.64 8.50 27.59
C ASN A 280 24.91 8.52 28.94
N LEU A 281 23.71 9.09 29.02
CA LEU A 281 22.95 9.22 30.27
C LEU A 281 21.47 8.91 30.05
N SER A 282 20.94 7.95 30.79
CA SER A 282 19.53 7.54 30.71
C SER A 282 18.94 7.44 32.11
N LYS A 283 17.65 7.75 32.23
CA LYS A 283 16.88 7.53 33.45
C LYS A 283 15.81 6.47 33.19
N VAL A 284 15.67 5.52 34.10
CA VAL A 284 14.69 4.44 33.99
C VAL A 284 13.82 4.44 35.24
N ARG A 285 12.50 4.59 35.05
CA ARG A 285 11.53 4.54 36.14
C ARG A 285 10.97 3.14 36.28
N VAL A 286 10.96 2.62 37.51
CA VAL A 286 10.56 1.26 37.81
C VAL A 286 9.62 1.24 39.00
N ALA A 287 8.45 0.63 38.85
CA ALA A 287 7.61 0.27 39.98
C ALA A 287 8.15 -1.02 40.60
N VAL A 288 8.44 -0.99 41.89
CA VAL A 288 9.07 -2.08 42.63
C VAL A 288 8.20 -2.46 43.82
N GLU A 289 7.98 -3.75 44.03
CA GLU A 289 7.31 -4.28 45.23
C GLU A 289 8.31 -5.10 46.04
N ARG A 290 8.59 -4.63 47.27
CA ARG A 290 9.47 -5.32 48.23
C ARG A 290 8.67 -5.84 49.40
N ARG A 291 9.05 -6.99 49.92
CA ARG A 291 8.48 -7.56 51.14
C ARG A 291 9.40 -7.25 52.31
N VAL A 292 8.95 -6.38 53.20
CA VAL A 292 9.63 -6.03 54.47
C VAL A 292 8.77 -6.61 55.60
N ASN A 293 9.33 -7.48 56.44
CA ASN A 293 8.62 -8.06 57.60
C ASN A 293 7.22 -8.61 57.26
N LYS A 294 7.11 -9.34 56.13
CA LYS A 294 5.86 -9.92 55.57
C LYS A 294 4.85 -8.92 54.99
N VAL A 295 5.11 -7.61 55.05
CA VAL A 295 4.26 -6.58 54.44
C VAL A 295 4.82 -6.24 53.05
N PRO A 296 4.01 -6.32 51.97
CA PRO A 296 4.40 -5.82 50.67
C PRO A 296 4.33 -4.28 50.66
N VAL A 297 5.43 -3.64 50.30
CA VAL A 297 5.52 -2.18 50.14
C VAL A 297 5.89 -1.88 48.70
N ARG A 298 5.17 -0.93 48.10
CA ARG A 298 5.37 -0.51 46.71
C ARG A 298 6.17 0.79 46.69
N TYR A 299 7.24 0.78 45.91
CA TYR A 299 8.11 1.91 45.66
C TYR A 299 8.14 2.24 44.18
N GLU A 300 8.44 3.49 43.88
CA GLU A 300 8.83 3.93 42.55
C GLU A 300 10.31 4.31 42.61
N TYR A 301 11.12 3.56 41.87
CA TYR A 301 12.56 3.77 41.77
C TYR A 301 12.87 4.48 40.46
N GLU A 302 13.67 5.55 40.53
CA GLU A 302 14.27 6.19 39.37
C GLU A 302 15.76 5.86 39.39
N PHE A 303 16.18 5.02 38.44
CA PHE A 303 17.57 4.66 38.23
C PHE A 303 18.20 5.60 37.22
N THR A 304 19.40 6.10 37.51
CA THR A 304 20.23 6.82 36.53
C THR A 304 21.31 5.89 36.03
N LEU A 305 21.36 5.68 34.72
CA LEU A 305 22.37 4.86 34.05
C LEU A 305 23.31 5.73 33.23
N ARG A 306 24.60 5.36 33.23
CA ARG A 306 25.65 6.02 32.47
C ARG A 306 26.40 5.00 31.61
N ARG A 307 26.73 5.37 30.37
CA ARG A 307 27.63 4.56 29.52
C ARG A 307 29.06 4.72 30.01
N MET A 308 29.71 3.60 30.35
CA MET A 308 31.10 3.56 30.80
C MET A 308 31.93 2.66 29.86
N PRO A 309 33.17 3.05 29.56
CA PRO A 309 34.10 2.18 28.83
C PRO A 309 34.52 1.00 29.71
N GLU A 310 34.42 -0.22 29.17
CA GLU A 310 35.09 -1.42 29.66
C GLU A 310 35.97 -2.01 28.55
N GLU A 311 36.80 -3.00 28.88
CA GLU A 311 37.77 -3.64 27.97
C GLU A 311 37.15 -4.16 26.66
N THR A 312 35.84 -4.45 26.65
CA THR A 312 35.11 -5.02 25.50
C THR A 312 34.08 -4.08 24.87
N GLY A 313 33.97 -2.83 25.33
CA GLY A 313 33.04 -1.85 24.75
C GLY A 313 32.44 -0.86 25.76
N MET A 314 31.43 -0.11 25.33
CA MET A 314 30.70 0.83 26.17
C MET A 314 29.43 0.18 26.72
N PHE A 315 29.34 -0.02 28.04
CA PHE A 315 28.18 -0.63 28.69
C PHE A 315 27.45 0.36 29.59
N TRP A 316 26.13 0.24 29.69
CA TRP A 316 25.36 0.98 30.68
C TRP A 316 25.59 0.40 32.07
N LYS A 317 25.88 1.29 33.03
CA LYS A 317 25.94 0.95 34.45
C LYS A 317 25.04 1.86 35.26
N VAL A 318 24.44 1.30 36.31
CA VAL A 318 23.63 2.02 37.28
C VAL A 318 24.55 2.88 38.14
N ALA A 319 24.39 4.18 38.02
CA ALA A 319 25.21 5.19 38.70
C ALA A 319 24.47 5.82 39.89
N ASN A 320 23.14 5.88 39.87
CA ASN A 320 22.36 6.45 40.97
C ASN A 320 20.98 5.78 41.09
N LEU A 321 20.40 5.82 42.28
CA LEU A 321 19.07 5.32 42.60
C LEU A 321 18.34 6.34 43.47
N LEU A 322 17.16 6.77 43.03
CA LEU A 322 16.23 7.55 43.84
C LEU A 322 14.98 6.71 44.10
N ALA A 323 14.68 6.48 45.38
CA ALA A 323 13.48 5.75 45.79
C ALA A 323 12.40 6.72 46.28
N LYS A 324 11.20 6.62 45.73
CA LYS A 324 10.01 7.34 46.20
C LYS A 324 8.96 6.34 46.66
N VAL A 325 8.35 6.58 47.82
CA VAL A 325 7.23 5.76 48.30
C VAL A 325 6.01 6.07 47.45
N ARG A 326 5.43 5.04 46.83
CA ARG A 326 4.19 5.20 46.09
C ARG A 326 3.03 5.10 47.09
N LYS A 327 2.40 6.23 47.39
CA LYS A 327 1.23 6.30 48.27
C LYS A 327 0.03 5.56 47.68
#